data_AF-A0A838YRC9-F1
#
_entry.id   AF-A0A838YRC9-F1
#
_cell.length_a   1.000
_cell.length_b   1.000
_cell.length_c   1.000
_cell.angle_alpha   90.00
_cell.angle_beta   90.00
_cell.angle_gamma   90.00
#
_symmetry.space_group_name_H-M   'P 1'
#
loop_
_entity.id
_entity.type
_entity.pdbx_description
1 polymer ?
#
loop_
_entity_poly.entity_id
_entity_poly.type
_entity_poly.pdbx_seq_one_letter_code
_entity_poly.pdbx_strand_id
1 'polypeptide(L)'
;MESFELVNHYLDLSSDTLKQITFDGSQSDNQLRLIFCIALEKSFDSFADEVYKKENFNIEKFSQLKPISKFKSIYDNYPSYGLVNNEFRIDGFIPQFKESYEKEIEQGNLNLITSSSTNSLKKFISLLDIYKQWINLFRKMHEEC
;
A
#
# COMPACT_ATOMS: atom_id res chain seq x y z
N MET A 1 7.87 14.92 -11.05
CA MET A 1 7.27 14.91 -9.70
C MET A 1 8.17 14.06 -8.84
N GLU A 2 8.60 14.57 -7.70
CA GLU A 2 9.49 13.81 -6.81
C GLU A 2 8.71 12.64 -6.17
N SER A 3 9.39 11.52 -5.88
CA SER A 3 8.75 10.33 -5.30
C SER A 3 7.94 10.69 -4.03
N PHE A 4 8.46 11.59 -3.21
CA PHE A 4 7.79 12.14 -2.01
C PHE A 4 6.43 12.78 -2.32
N GLU A 5 6.36 13.64 -3.35
CA GLU A 5 5.13 14.32 -3.74
C GLU A 5 4.09 13.33 -4.26
N LEU A 6 4.53 12.32 -5.02
CA LEU A 6 3.66 11.27 -5.55
C LEU A 6 3.09 10.39 -4.42
N VAL A 7 3.90 10.06 -3.40
CA VAL A 7 3.41 9.35 -2.21
C VAL A 7 2.24 10.10 -1.60
N ASN A 8 2.42 11.39 -1.33
CA ASN A 8 1.39 12.21 -0.68
C ASN A 8 0.15 12.36 -1.57
N HIS A 9 0.33 12.66 -2.86
CA HIS A 9 -0.77 12.83 -3.80
C HIS A 9 -1.70 11.60 -3.86
N TYR A 10 -1.12 10.41 -4.00
CA TYR A 10 -1.90 9.18 -4.07
C TYR A 10 -2.47 8.75 -2.71
N LEU A 11 -1.79 9.09 -1.62
CA LEU A 11 -2.29 8.86 -0.26
C LEU A 11 -3.51 9.74 0.06
N ASP A 12 -3.49 11.00 -0.38
CA ASP A 12 -4.61 11.93 -0.28
C ASP A 12 -5.79 11.44 -1.13
N LEU A 13 -5.52 11.02 -2.38
CA LEU A 13 -6.54 10.42 -3.25
C LEU A 13 -7.19 9.18 -2.61
N SER A 14 -6.39 8.30 -2.01
CA SER A 14 -6.90 7.13 -1.28
C SER A 14 -7.76 7.57 -0.08
N SER A 15 -7.29 8.54 0.70
CA SER A 15 -8.02 9.08 1.86
C SER A 15 -9.35 9.73 1.46
N ASP A 16 -9.39 10.47 0.36
CA ASP A 16 -10.60 11.14 -0.13
C ASP A 16 -11.56 10.19 -0.80
N THR A 17 -11.05 9.15 -1.48
CA THR A 17 -11.89 8.06 -2.00
C THR A 17 -12.55 7.32 -0.84
N LEU A 18 -11.82 7.02 0.24
CA LEU A 18 -12.36 6.31 1.39
C LEU A 18 -13.56 7.02 2.03
N LYS A 19 -13.55 8.37 2.07
CA LYS A 19 -14.67 9.17 2.59
C LYS A 19 -15.95 9.04 1.77
N GLN A 20 -15.85 8.61 0.52
CA GLN A 20 -16.97 8.46 -0.41
C GLN A 20 -17.54 7.03 -0.42
N ILE A 21 -16.81 6.05 0.13
CA ILE A 21 -17.25 4.65 0.18
C ILE A 21 -18.31 4.49 1.28
N THR A 22 -19.45 3.91 0.92
CA THR A 22 -20.60 3.65 1.79
C THR A 22 -20.71 2.19 2.20
N PHE A 23 -20.00 1.27 1.53
CA PHE A 23 -20.08 -0.19 1.73
C PHE A 23 -21.50 -0.74 1.54
N ASP A 24 -22.29 -0.13 0.65
CA ASP A 24 -23.66 -0.57 0.34
C ASP A 24 -23.74 -1.70 -0.70
N GLY A 25 -22.60 -2.09 -1.28
CA GLY A 25 -22.50 -3.15 -2.28
C GLY A 25 -22.96 -2.75 -3.68
N SER A 26 -23.31 -1.48 -3.91
CA SER A 26 -23.61 -0.95 -5.24
C SER A 26 -22.38 -1.05 -6.16
N GLN A 27 -22.63 -1.08 -7.47
CA GLN A 27 -21.54 -1.10 -8.45
C GLN A 27 -20.61 0.11 -8.32
N SER A 28 -21.17 1.29 -8.06
CA SER A 28 -20.40 2.52 -7.79
C SER A 28 -19.54 2.41 -6.54
N ASP A 29 -20.09 1.85 -5.46
CA ASP A 29 -19.34 1.65 -4.21
C ASP A 29 -18.20 0.65 -4.40
N ASN A 30 -18.45 -0.47 -5.11
CA ASN A 30 -17.39 -1.43 -5.46
C ASN A 30 -16.28 -0.81 -6.32
N GLN A 31 -16.64 0.08 -7.25
CA GLN A 31 -15.64 0.83 -8.03
C GLN A 31 -14.82 1.76 -7.14
N LEU A 32 -15.44 2.49 -6.21
CA LEU A 32 -14.73 3.36 -5.28
C LEU A 32 -13.79 2.55 -4.38
N ARG A 33 -14.19 1.36 -3.92
CA ARG A 33 -13.32 0.44 -3.16
C ARG A 33 -12.10 -0.01 -3.96
N LEU A 34 -12.29 -0.36 -5.24
CA LEU A 34 -11.17 -0.69 -6.12
C LEU A 34 -10.26 0.54 -6.37
N ILE A 35 -10.83 1.72 -6.59
CA ILE A 35 -10.07 2.98 -6.77
C ILE A 35 -9.25 3.28 -5.52
N PHE A 36 -9.81 3.09 -4.32
CA PHE A 36 -9.09 3.23 -3.05
C PHE A 36 -7.84 2.34 -3.01
N CYS A 37 -8.00 1.06 -3.37
CA CYS A 37 -6.93 0.08 -3.42
C CYS A 37 -5.85 0.44 -4.45
N ILE A 38 -6.23 0.88 -5.64
CA ILE A 38 -5.29 1.31 -6.69
C ILE A 38 -4.54 2.58 -6.29
N ALA A 39 -5.22 3.58 -5.74
CA ALA A 39 -4.59 4.80 -5.25
C ALA A 39 -3.55 4.47 -4.17
N LEU A 40 -3.92 3.60 -3.23
CA LEU A 40 -2.99 3.15 -2.18
C LEU A 40 -1.80 2.37 -2.77
N GLU A 41 -2.01 1.52 -3.78
CA GLU A 41 -0.93 0.83 -4.51
C GLU A 41 0.05 1.82 -5.15
N LYS A 42 -0.45 2.89 -5.76
CA LYS A 42 0.39 3.93 -6.41
C LYS A 42 1.19 4.76 -5.41
N SER A 43 0.58 5.07 -4.27
CA SER A 43 1.31 5.69 -3.15
C SER A 43 2.43 4.75 -2.67
N PHE A 44 2.09 3.47 -2.47
CA PHE A 44 3.01 2.42 -2.04
C PHE A 44 4.18 2.21 -2.99
N ASP A 45 3.93 2.22 -4.31
CA ASP A 45 4.98 2.16 -5.33
C ASP A 45 5.95 3.34 -5.25
N SER A 46 5.38 4.55 -5.14
CA SER A 46 6.14 5.79 -5.04
C SER A 46 6.96 5.82 -3.76
N PHE A 47 6.45 5.24 -2.68
CA PHE A 47 7.13 5.13 -1.40
C PHE A 47 8.30 4.16 -1.47
N ALA A 48 8.17 3.05 -2.20
CA ALA A 48 9.30 2.16 -2.48
C ALA A 48 10.44 2.90 -3.18
N ASP A 49 10.12 3.76 -4.15
CA ASP A 49 11.12 4.59 -4.84
C ASP A 49 11.73 5.67 -3.93
N GLU A 50 10.93 6.26 -3.02
CA GLU A 50 11.41 7.20 -2.01
C GLU A 50 12.43 6.54 -1.08
N VAL A 51 12.09 5.37 -0.51
CA VAL A 51 12.97 4.59 0.37
C VAL A 51 14.25 4.19 -0.36
N TYR A 52 14.13 3.63 -1.56
CA TYR A 52 15.27 3.20 -2.37
C TYR A 52 16.28 4.33 -2.61
N LYS A 53 15.80 5.53 -2.96
CA LYS A 53 16.65 6.69 -3.23
C LYS A 53 17.30 7.24 -1.97
N LYS A 54 16.54 7.36 -0.88
CA LYS A 54 17.02 7.95 0.38
C LYS A 54 18.06 7.09 1.08
N GLU A 55 17.86 5.78 1.08
CA GLU A 55 18.81 4.81 1.64
C GLU A 55 19.97 4.48 0.68
N ASN A 56 19.94 5.01 -0.54
CA ASN A 56 20.94 4.77 -1.58
C ASN A 56 21.19 3.27 -1.83
N PHE A 57 20.10 2.50 -1.90
CA PHE A 57 20.18 1.06 -2.15
C PHE A 57 20.65 0.78 -3.57
N ASN A 58 21.40 -0.33 -3.74
CA ASN A 58 21.87 -0.79 -5.03
C ASN A 58 21.24 -2.15 -5.37
N ILE A 59 20.03 -2.10 -5.92
CA ILE A 59 19.25 -3.27 -6.33
C ILE A 59 19.02 -3.21 -7.85
N GLU A 60 19.43 -4.26 -8.56
CA GLU A 60 19.29 -4.35 -10.01
C GLU A 60 17.81 -4.35 -10.43
N LYS A 61 17.48 -3.60 -11.49
CA LYS A 61 16.12 -3.54 -12.08
C LYS A 61 15.01 -3.13 -11.11
N PHE A 62 15.33 -2.45 -10.02
CA PHE A 62 14.36 -2.05 -8.99
C PHE A 62 13.13 -1.32 -9.57
N SER A 63 13.34 -0.41 -10.52
CA SER A 63 12.26 0.36 -11.16
C SER A 63 11.30 -0.47 -12.02
N GLN A 64 11.67 -1.70 -12.38
CA GLN A 64 10.83 -2.62 -13.18
C GLN A 64 9.96 -3.52 -12.31
N LEU A 65 10.20 -3.54 -10.99
CA LEU A 65 9.47 -4.38 -10.06
C LEU A 65 8.12 -3.75 -9.70
N LYS A 66 7.14 -4.61 -9.40
CA LYS A 66 5.89 -4.19 -8.78
C LYS A 66 6.11 -3.78 -7.32
N PRO A 67 5.21 -3.01 -6.68
CA PRO A 67 5.45 -2.42 -5.37
C PRO A 67 5.82 -3.43 -4.27
N ILE A 68 5.06 -4.53 -4.16
CA ILE A 68 5.36 -5.61 -3.21
C ILE A 68 6.73 -6.24 -3.51
N SER A 69 7.04 -6.46 -4.79
CA SER A 69 8.33 -7.02 -5.23
C SER A 69 9.49 -6.06 -4.96
N LYS A 70 9.28 -4.74 -5.07
CA LYS A 70 10.28 -3.73 -4.68
C LYS A 70 10.65 -3.87 -3.21
N PHE A 71 9.67 -3.86 -2.31
CA PHE A 71 9.94 -4.05 -0.88
C PHE A 71 10.50 -5.43 -0.56
N LYS A 72 10.09 -6.47 -1.28
CA LYS A 72 10.67 -7.81 -1.12
C LYS A 72 12.15 -7.82 -1.52
N SER A 73 12.51 -7.13 -2.61
CA SER A 73 13.91 -7.00 -3.01
C SER A 73 14.75 -6.23 -1.99
N ILE A 74 14.18 -5.22 -1.32
CA ILE A 74 14.86 -4.52 -0.21
C ILE A 74 15.04 -5.47 0.96
N TYR A 75 13.99 -6.20 1.37
CA TYR A 75 14.07 -7.20 2.43
C TYR A 75 15.17 -8.24 2.17
N ASP A 76 15.25 -8.75 0.93
CA ASP A 76 16.19 -9.82 0.57
C ASP A 76 17.64 -9.33 0.50
N ASN A 77 17.89 -8.11 0.01
CA ASN A 77 19.24 -7.54 -0.11
C ASN A 77 19.73 -6.85 1.17
N TYR A 78 18.80 -6.34 1.98
CA TYR A 78 19.06 -5.58 3.21
C TYR A 78 18.26 -6.15 4.39
N PRO A 79 18.51 -7.41 4.80
CA PRO A 79 17.70 -8.11 5.81
C PRO A 79 17.88 -7.56 7.23
N SER A 80 18.78 -6.61 7.46
CA SER A 80 18.86 -5.86 8.73
C SER A 80 18.03 -4.57 8.73
N TYR A 81 17.44 -4.18 7.60
CA TYR A 81 16.65 -2.96 7.48
C TYR A 81 15.25 -3.16 8.06
N GLY A 82 15.18 -3.03 9.39
CA GLY A 82 13.99 -3.33 10.21
C GLY A 82 12.73 -2.58 9.79
N LEU A 83 12.87 -1.40 9.18
CA LEU A 83 11.75 -0.58 8.71
C LEU A 83 10.94 -1.26 7.62
N VAL A 84 11.57 -2.06 6.74
CA VAL A 84 10.85 -2.84 5.72
C VAL A 84 10.46 -4.21 6.26
N ASN A 85 11.33 -4.83 7.06
CA ASN A 85 11.10 -6.19 7.54
C ASN A 85 9.89 -6.30 8.47
N ASN A 86 9.65 -5.30 9.30
CA ASN A 86 8.50 -5.30 10.21
C ASN A 86 7.18 -5.30 9.45
N GLU A 87 7.14 -4.73 8.24
CA GLU A 87 5.92 -4.68 7.44
C GLU A 87 5.58 -5.96 6.69
N PHE A 88 6.50 -6.94 6.68
CA PHE A 88 6.24 -8.30 6.19
C PHE A 88 5.62 -9.24 7.24
N ARG A 89 5.53 -8.81 8.51
CA ARG A 89 4.86 -9.58 9.57
C ARG A 89 3.35 -9.65 9.32
N ILE A 90 2.67 -10.63 9.90
CA ILE A 90 1.23 -10.90 9.70
C ILE A 90 0.36 -9.65 9.96
N ASP A 91 0.75 -8.83 10.93
CA ASP A 91 0.11 -7.57 11.32
C ASP A 91 0.65 -6.33 10.59
N GLY A 92 1.72 -6.47 9.80
CA GLY A 92 2.31 -5.40 8.99
C GLY A 92 1.46 -5.00 7.78
N PHE A 93 1.84 -3.90 7.14
CA PHE A 93 1.11 -3.36 6.00
C PHE A 93 1.03 -4.34 4.81
N ILE A 94 2.13 -5.00 4.45
CA ILE A 94 2.23 -5.76 3.20
C ILE A 94 1.22 -6.90 3.10
N PRO A 95 1.11 -7.83 4.07
CA PRO A 95 0.12 -8.90 3.99
C PRO A 95 -1.31 -8.37 4.06
N GLN A 96 -1.56 -7.31 4.85
CA GLN A 96 -2.90 -6.71 4.95
C GLN A 96 -3.32 -6.03 3.65
N PHE A 97 -2.42 -5.31 3.00
CA PHE A 97 -2.65 -4.68 1.71
C PHE A 97 -2.95 -5.73 0.64
N LYS A 98 -2.12 -6.78 0.57
CA LYS A 98 -2.31 -7.87 -0.39
C LYS A 98 -3.68 -8.53 -0.24
N GLU A 99 -4.05 -8.90 0.98
CA GLU A 99 -5.35 -9.51 1.29
C GLU A 99 -6.51 -8.60 0.86
N SER A 100 -6.45 -7.32 1.24
CA SER A 100 -7.51 -6.38 0.88
C SER A 100 -7.59 -6.14 -0.62
N TYR A 101 -6.46 -6.01 -1.32
CA TYR A 101 -6.39 -5.78 -2.75
C TYR A 101 -6.94 -6.96 -3.57
N GLU A 102 -6.57 -8.19 -3.21
CA GLU A 102 -7.06 -9.41 -3.86
C GLU A 102 -8.59 -9.52 -3.76
N LYS A 103 -9.16 -9.22 -2.58
CA LYS A 103 -10.62 -9.21 -2.37
C LYS A 103 -11.36 -8.21 -3.26
N GLU A 104 -10.78 -7.03 -3.52
CA GLU A 104 -11.41 -6.02 -4.40
C GLU A 104 -11.32 -6.40 -5.88
N ILE A 105 -10.19 -6.96 -6.31
CA ILE A 105 -10.02 -7.44 -7.69
C ILE A 105 -10.94 -8.62 -7.99
N GLU A 106 -11.05 -9.58 -7.07
CA GLU A 106 -11.91 -10.74 -7.23
C GLU A 106 -13.39 -10.36 -7.33
N GLN A 107 -13.85 -9.38 -6.55
CA GLN A 107 -15.24 -8.88 -6.64
C GLN A 107 -15.54 -8.17 -7.95
N GLY A 108 -14.54 -7.58 -8.61
CA GLY A 108 -14.67 -7.06 -9.98
C GLY A 108 -14.93 -8.16 -11.03
N ASN A 109 -14.57 -9.41 -10.73
CA ASN A 109 -14.79 -10.60 -11.56
C ASN A 109 -15.99 -11.40 -11.04
N LEU A 110 -17.20 -10.94 -11.35
CA LEU A 110 -18.53 -11.45 -10.91
C LEU A 110 -18.83 -12.97 -11.09
N ASN A 111 -17.88 -13.81 -11.49
CA ASN A 111 -18.08 -15.23 -11.80
C ASN A 111 -17.43 -16.23 -10.83
N LEU A 112 -16.78 -15.78 -9.75
CA LEU A 112 -16.13 -16.69 -8.79
C LEU A 112 -16.65 -16.45 -7.38
N ILE A 113 -17.24 -17.51 -6.80
CA ILE A 113 -17.59 -17.55 -5.38
C ILE A 113 -16.27 -17.61 -4.61
N THR A 114 -15.82 -16.49 -4.05
CA THR A 114 -14.64 -16.44 -3.16
C THR A 114 -15.04 -16.07 -1.73
N SER A 115 -14.13 -16.32 -0.79
CA SER A 115 -14.37 -16.42 0.67
C SER A 115 -15.34 -15.37 1.25
N SER A 116 -16.17 -15.79 2.21
CA SER A 116 -17.31 -15.04 2.77
C SER A 116 -17.01 -13.71 3.48
N SER A 117 -15.77 -13.22 3.49
CA SER A 117 -15.40 -11.95 4.14
C SER A 117 -15.02 -10.88 3.12
N THR A 118 -15.92 -9.92 2.90
CA THR A 118 -15.64 -8.70 2.14
C THR A 118 -14.77 -7.75 2.97
N ASN A 119 -14.09 -6.79 2.32
CA ASN A 119 -13.48 -5.70 3.07
C ASN A 119 -14.57 -4.86 3.76
N SER A 120 -14.21 -4.29 4.90
CA SER A 120 -15.06 -3.38 5.67
C SER A 120 -14.42 -2.01 5.77
N LEU A 121 -15.22 -0.99 6.09
CA LEU A 121 -14.73 0.36 6.38
C LEU A 121 -13.60 0.33 7.43
N LYS A 122 -13.78 -0.46 8.50
CA LYS A 122 -12.76 -0.62 9.55
C LYS A 122 -11.45 -1.18 9.01
N LYS A 123 -11.51 -2.14 8.07
CA LYS A 123 -10.31 -2.73 7.46
C LYS A 123 -9.58 -1.69 6.60
N PHE A 124 -10.30 -0.91 5.79
CA PHE A 124 -9.69 0.13 4.97
C PHE A 124 -9.09 1.28 5.79
N ILE A 125 -9.78 1.71 6.86
CA ILE A 125 -9.23 2.69 7.81
C ILE A 125 -7.94 2.15 8.43
N SER A 126 -7.96 0.92 8.95
CA SER A 126 -6.78 0.31 9.57
C SER A 126 -5.61 0.19 8.60
N LEU A 127 -5.89 -0.16 7.34
CA LEU A 127 -4.86 -0.29 6.31
C LEU A 127 -4.19 1.06 6.01
N LEU A 128 -5.00 2.11 5.88
CA LEU A 128 -4.54 3.48 5.67
C LEU A 128 -3.73 4.00 6.85
N ASP A 129 -4.16 3.70 8.08
CA ASP A 129 -3.49 4.13 9.31
C ASP A 129 -2.12 3.47 9.48
N ILE A 130 -2.02 2.16 9.27
CA ILE A 130 -0.74 1.44 9.32
C ILE A 130 0.21 1.99 8.26
N TYR A 131 -0.28 2.21 7.05
CA TYR A 131 0.54 2.76 5.97
C TYR A 131 1.06 4.17 6.28
N LYS A 132 0.20 5.05 6.80
CA LYS A 132 0.58 6.40 7.26
C LYS A 132 1.62 6.35 8.36
N GLN A 133 1.47 5.45 9.33
CA GLN A 133 2.45 5.25 10.39
C GLN A 133 3.81 4.83 9.82
N TRP A 134 3.82 3.91 8.86
CA TRP A 134 5.06 3.46 8.24
C TRP A 134 5.78 4.57 7.48
N ILE A 135 5.08 5.34 6.64
CA ILE A 135 5.65 6.51 5.95
C ILE A 135 6.23 7.51 6.96
N ASN A 136 5.48 7.82 8.02
CA ASN A 136 5.90 8.79 9.02
C ASN A 136 7.14 8.33 9.80
N LEU A 137 7.22 7.04 10.15
CA LEU A 137 8.40 6.48 10.81
C LEU A 137 9.64 6.63 9.93
N PHE A 138 9.52 6.29 8.65
CA PHE A 138 10.61 6.43 7.68
C PHE A 138 11.09 7.87 7.55
N ARG A 139 10.15 8.81 7.33
CA ARG A 139 10.50 10.22 7.14
C ARG A 139 11.13 10.84 8.37
N LYS A 140 10.61 10.56 9.58
CA LYS A 140 11.20 11.05 10.83
C LYS A 140 12.64 10.59 11.02
N MET A 141 12.94 9.32 10.72
CA MET A 141 14.31 8.81 10.79
C MET A 141 15.29 9.58 9.88
N HIS A 142 14.79 10.27 8.85
CA HIS A 142 15.60 11.01 7.88
C HIS A 142 15.49 12.54 8.00
N GLU A 143 14.58 13.04 8.82
CA GLU A 143 14.49 14.45 9.21
C GLU A 143 15.29 14.73 10.50
N GLU A 144 15.45 13.72 11.36
CA GLU A 144 16.18 13.81 12.63
C GLU A 144 17.69 13.48 12.51
N CYS A 145 18.18 13.13 11.32
CA CYS A 145 19.60 12.82 11.02
C CYS A 145 20.21 13.87 10.09
#